data_AF-A0AAD7MV54-F1
#
_entry.id   AF-A0AAD7MV54-F1
#
_cell.length_a   1.000
_cell.length_b   1.000
_cell.length_c   1.000
_cell.angle_alpha   90.00
_cell.angle_beta   90.00
_cell.angle_gamma   90.00
#
_symmetry.space_group_name_H-M   'P 1'
#
loop_
_entity.id
_entity.type
_entity.pdbx_description
1 polymer ?
#
loop_
_entity_poly.entity_id
_entity_poly.type
_entity_poly.pdbx_seq_one_letter_code
_entity_poly.pdbx_strand_id
1 'polypeptide(L)'
;MSAQSGDVPTASSSVRAVSVRETATAYLDTLQRGFEILSVAAGIVIAIQAQILGTTIGISRNEETVSLGAVNVLFLGGLILDIMSASLAFLTSRWLQRLTIDEREFLEKTFASSESHDGHRTSDSPQLPPPKSVLDSKMAISFFARSLFVPFPLLLAGAACLVLGLLVYIWAQQALGVAVIVTVIYIFTLPFFFAVFLIGRDQQRRKEIIMRLSMSQGDW
;
A
#
# COMPACT_ATOMS: atom_id res chain seq x y z
N MET A 1 -24.29 20.52 -54.14
CA MET A 1 -22.88 20.69 -53.73
C MET A 1 -22.89 21.16 -52.29
N SER A 2 -22.75 20.23 -51.34
CA SER A 2 -22.74 20.54 -49.91
C SER A 2 -21.29 20.61 -49.44
N ALA A 3 -20.84 21.79 -49.04
CA ALA A 3 -19.51 22.01 -48.50
C ALA A 3 -19.45 21.44 -47.07
N GLN A 4 -18.59 20.45 -46.88
CA GLN A 4 -18.29 19.82 -45.61
C GLN A 4 -17.41 20.78 -44.80
N SER A 5 -17.98 21.41 -43.78
CA SER A 5 -17.28 22.27 -42.82
C SER A 5 -16.29 21.39 -42.04
N GLY A 6 -15.01 21.51 -42.35
CA GLY A 6 -13.94 20.87 -41.58
C GLY A 6 -13.79 21.58 -40.24
N ASP A 7 -14.19 20.92 -39.16
CA ASP A 7 -13.91 21.36 -37.80
C ASP A 7 -12.40 21.39 -37.58
N VAL A 8 -11.84 22.60 -37.56
CA VAL A 8 -10.44 22.85 -37.21
C VAL A 8 -10.29 22.57 -35.71
N PRO A 9 -9.47 21.59 -35.29
CA PRO A 9 -9.23 21.36 -33.87
C PRO A 9 -8.54 22.59 -33.28
N THR A 10 -9.26 23.30 -32.41
CA THR A 10 -8.75 24.51 -31.75
C THR A 10 -7.56 24.17 -30.87
N ALA A 11 -6.48 24.95 -30.94
CA ALA A 11 -5.23 24.71 -30.19
C ALA A 11 -5.42 24.48 -28.67
N SER A 12 -6.54 24.96 -28.10
CA SER A 12 -6.89 24.71 -26.69
C SER A 12 -7.18 23.24 -26.36
N SER A 13 -7.69 22.44 -27.31
CA SER A 13 -7.97 21.02 -27.11
C SER A 13 -6.69 20.19 -27.11
N SER A 14 -5.72 20.54 -27.96
CA SER A 14 -4.41 19.90 -28.03
C SER A 14 -3.58 20.18 -26.77
N VAL A 15 -3.57 21.42 -26.28
CA VAL A 15 -2.84 21.79 -25.04
C VAL A 15 -3.42 21.08 -23.82
N ARG A 16 -4.76 20.98 -23.72
CA ARG A 16 -5.42 20.26 -22.63
C ARG A 16 -5.16 18.74 -22.71
N ALA A 17 -5.15 18.16 -23.91
CA ALA A 17 -4.83 16.74 -24.10
C ALA A 17 -3.37 16.42 -23.70
N VAL A 18 -2.43 17.32 -24.00
CA VAL A 18 -1.02 17.18 -23.61
C VAL A 18 -0.87 17.28 -22.08
N SER A 19 -1.49 18.28 -21.44
CA SER A 19 -1.35 18.44 -19.98
C SER A 19 -1.99 17.29 -19.20
N VAL A 20 -3.12 16.76 -19.67
CA VAL A 20 -3.76 15.58 -19.06
C VAL A 20 -2.88 14.35 -19.20
N ARG A 21 -2.21 14.18 -20.34
CA ARG A 21 -1.29 13.06 -20.59
C ARG A 21 -0.02 13.12 -19.72
N GLU A 22 0.46 14.31 -19.39
CA GLU A 22 1.62 14.50 -18.50
C GLU A 22 1.27 14.25 -17.03
N THR A 23 0.10 14.69 -16.57
CA THR A 23 -0.35 14.38 -15.20
C THR A 23 -0.59 12.88 -15.02
N ALA A 24 -0.93 12.21 -16.11
CA ALA A 24 -1.29 10.80 -16.13
C ALA A 24 -0.13 9.85 -15.86
N THR A 25 0.95 10.07 -16.60
CA THR A 25 2.19 9.30 -16.42
C THR A 25 2.76 9.52 -15.01
N ALA A 26 2.64 10.72 -14.45
CA ALA A 26 3.14 11.03 -13.11
C ALA A 26 2.45 10.23 -11.99
N TYR A 27 1.14 9.95 -12.09
CA TYR A 27 0.41 9.20 -11.06
C TYR A 27 0.83 7.72 -11.02
N LEU A 28 0.88 7.05 -12.18
CA LEU A 28 1.30 5.64 -12.26
C LEU A 28 2.76 5.46 -11.86
N ASP A 29 3.63 6.39 -12.23
CA ASP A 29 5.03 6.38 -11.80
C ASP A 29 5.14 6.50 -10.27
N THR A 30 4.28 7.31 -9.65
CA THR A 30 4.22 7.45 -8.19
C THR A 30 3.75 6.15 -7.52
N LEU A 31 2.72 5.49 -8.06
CA LEU A 31 2.25 4.20 -7.56
C LEU A 31 3.33 3.12 -7.69
N GLN A 32 3.99 3.03 -8.85
CA GLN A 32 5.06 2.07 -9.09
C GLN A 32 6.20 2.25 -8.08
N ARG A 33 6.67 3.48 -7.89
CA ARG A 33 7.69 3.81 -6.87
C ARG A 33 7.24 3.41 -5.47
N GLY A 34 5.95 3.61 -5.15
CA GLY A 34 5.36 3.19 -3.88
C GLY A 34 5.49 1.68 -3.65
N PHE A 35 5.16 0.86 -4.64
CA PHE A 35 5.29 -0.61 -4.55
C PHE A 35 6.75 -1.08 -4.49
N GLU A 36 7.65 -0.42 -5.22
CA GLU A 36 9.10 -0.71 -5.15
C GLU A 36 9.64 -0.43 -3.75
N ILE A 37 9.33 0.74 -3.17
CA ILE A 37 9.71 1.09 -1.80
C ILE A 37 9.11 0.12 -0.79
N LEU A 38 7.84 -0.28 -0.98
CA LEU A 38 7.19 -1.26 -0.11
C LEU A 38 7.89 -2.62 -0.14
N SER A 39 8.28 -3.08 -1.33
CA SER A 39 9.03 -4.33 -1.49
C SER A 39 10.40 -4.27 -0.81
N VAL A 40 11.10 -3.15 -0.90
CA VAL A 40 12.39 -2.94 -0.21
C VAL A 40 12.20 -2.93 1.31
N ALA A 41 11.18 -2.21 1.80
CA ALA A 41 10.84 -2.17 3.22
C ALA A 41 10.51 -3.57 3.76
N ALA A 42 9.70 -4.35 3.03
CA ALA A 42 9.42 -5.74 3.36
C ALA A 42 10.70 -6.59 3.42
N GLY A 43 11.61 -6.42 2.47
CA GLY A 43 12.92 -7.09 2.47
C GLY A 43 13.74 -6.84 3.74
N ILE A 44 13.74 -5.61 4.26
CA ILE A 44 14.42 -5.27 5.52
C ILE A 44 13.76 -5.99 6.70
N VAL A 45 12.42 -6.00 6.77
CA VAL A 45 11.67 -6.69 7.84
C VAL A 45 11.95 -8.20 7.82
N ILE A 46 11.93 -8.82 6.63
CA ILE A 46 12.28 -10.23 6.41
C ILE A 46 13.69 -10.53 6.92
N ALA A 47 14.67 -9.67 6.59
CA ALA A 47 16.05 -9.87 7.02
C ALA A 47 16.18 -9.82 8.55
N ILE A 48 15.50 -8.89 9.21
CA ILE A 48 15.48 -8.78 10.68
C ILE A 48 14.84 -10.01 11.31
N GLN A 49 13.66 -10.44 10.84
CA GLN A 49 12.99 -11.64 11.35
C GLN A 49 13.84 -12.90 11.13
N ALA A 50 14.45 -13.06 9.95
CA ALA A 50 15.28 -14.22 9.65
C ALA A 50 16.51 -14.30 10.58
N GLN A 51 17.14 -13.16 10.87
CA GLN A 51 18.27 -13.09 11.81
C GLN A 51 17.82 -13.48 13.23
N ILE A 52 16.71 -12.92 13.72
CA ILE A 52 16.18 -13.24 15.05
C ILE A 52 15.81 -14.71 15.13
N LEU A 53 15.10 -15.25 14.12
CA LEU A 53 14.71 -16.65 14.07
C LEU A 53 15.94 -17.58 14.07
N GLY A 54 17.03 -17.19 13.40
CA GLY A 54 18.31 -17.91 13.46
C GLY A 54 18.89 -18.01 14.88
N THR A 55 18.66 -16.99 15.72
CA THR A 55 19.10 -17.01 17.13
C THR A 55 18.19 -17.84 18.03
N THR A 56 16.88 -17.94 17.72
CA THR A 56 15.92 -18.64 18.58
C THR A 56 15.82 -20.14 18.30
N ILE A 57 16.08 -20.58 17.06
CA ILE A 57 16.04 -22.01 16.68
C ILE A 57 17.21 -22.82 17.30
N GLY A 58 18.31 -22.17 17.67
CA GLY A 58 19.49 -22.83 18.25
C GLY A 58 19.38 -23.21 19.73
N ILE A 59 18.30 -22.83 20.42
CA ILE A 59 18.11 -23.11 21.85
C ILE A 59 17.62 -24.55 22.02
N SER A 60 18.33 -25.35 22.83
CA SER A 60 18.14 -26.79 22.93
C SER A 60 16.72 -27.20 23.35
N ARG A 61 16.17 -28.23 22.67
CA ARG A 61 14.81 -28.78 22.84
C ARG A 61 14.44 -29.19 24.28
N ASN A 62 15.42 -29.34 25.17
CA ASN A 62 15.20 -29.69 26.58
C ASN A 62 14.81 -28.48 27.45
N GLU A 63 14.96 -27.25 26.96
CA GLU A 63 14.55 -26.00 27.64
C GLU A 63 13.38 -25.30 26.91
N GLU A 64 12.67 -26.04 26.05
CA GLU A 64 11.62 -25.50 25.21
C GLU A 64 10.38 -25.16 26.07
N THR A 65 10.36 -23.94 26.61
CA THR A 65 9.19 -23.38 27.28
C THR A 65 8.11 -23.05 26.24
N VAL A 66 6.83 -23.15 26.63
CA VAL A 66 5.69 -22.82 25.75
C VAL A 66 5.83 -21.42 25.12
N SER A 67 6.44 -20.48 25.84
CA SER A 67 6.72 -19.12 25.39
C SER A 67 7.69 -19.08 24.20
N LEU A 68 8.75 -19.90 24.19
CA LEU A 68 9.72 -20.00 23.09
C LEU A 68 9.08 -20.58 21.84
N GLY A 69 8.22 -21.60 21.99
CA GLY A 69 7.44 -22.15 20.89
C GLY A 69 6.53 -21.09 20.25
N ALA A 70 5.83 -20.30 21.07
CA ALA A 70 4.97 -19.22 20.59
C ALA A 70 5.76 -18.14 19.84
N VAL A 71 6.95 -17.77 20.33
CA VAL A 71 7.85 -16.81 19.66
C VAL A 71 8.27 -17.31 18.28
N ASN A 72 8.66 -18.58 18.16
CA ASN A 72 9.07 -19.16 16.88
C ASN A 72 7.91 -19.20 15.87
N VAL A 73 6.70 -19.55 16.31
CA VAL A 73 5.50 -19.52 15.44
C VAL A 73 5.17 -18.09 15.00
N LEU A 74 5.27 -17.11 15.90
CA LEU A 74 5.05 -15.70 15.56
C LEU A 74 6.09 -15.20 14.55
N PHE A 75 7.38 -15.47 14.76
CA PHE A 75 8.40 -15.02 13.82
C PHE A 75 8.31 -15.72 12.47
N LEU A 76 8.10 -17.04 12.45
CA LEU A 76 7.95 -17.78 11.19
C LEU A 76 6.68 -17.37 10.44
N GLY A 77 5.57 -17.19 11.14
CA GLY A 77 4.31 -16.71 10.56
C GLY A 77 4.45 -15.30 9.98
N GLY A 78 5.06 -14.39 10.75
CA GLY A 78 5.38 -13.03 10.30
C GLY A 78 6.27 -13.03 9.06
N LEU A 79 7.32 -13.83 9.04
CA LEU A 79 8.25 -13.97 7.92
C LEU A 79 7.56 -14.40 6.63
N ILE A 80 6.66 -15.37 6.71
CA ILE A 80 5.90 -15.82 5.54
C ILE A 80 4.98 -14.70 5.02
N LEU A 81 4.32 -13.97 5.93
CA LEU A 81 3.47 -12.83 5.55
C LEU A 81 4.28 -11.72 4.88
N ASP A 82 5.47 -11.41 5.41
CA ASP A 82 6.34 -10.37 4.86
C ASP A 82 6.93 -10.78 3.50
N ILE A 83 7.31 -12.05 3.31
CA ILE A 83 7.74 -12.60 2.00
C ILE A 83 6.61 -12.51 0.97
N MET A 84 5.39 -12.90 1.36
CA MET A 84 4.22 -12.81 0.49
C MET A 84 3.91 -11.36 0.13
N SER A 85 4.06 -10.43 1.08
CA SER A 85 3.87 -9.00 0.83
C SER A 85 4.90 -8.46 -0.14
N ALA A 86 6.19 -8.76 0.08
CA ALA A 86 7.28 -8.36 -0.82
C ALA A 86 7.04 -8.89 -2.24
N SER A 87 6.66 -10.16 -2.35
CA SER A 87 6.39 -10.82 -3.64
C SER A 87 5.20 -10.17 -4.36
N LEU A 88 4.10 -9.90 -3.66
CA LEU A 88 2.94 -9.24 -4.24
C LEU A 88 3.23 -7.79 -4.63
N ALA A 89 4.00 -7.04 -3.82
CA ALA A 89 4.42 -5.68 -4.15
C ALA A 89 5.31 -5.65 -5.40
N PHE A 90 6.29 -6.56 -5.49
CA PHE A 90 7.15 -6.71 -6.65
C PHE A 90 6.37 -7.12 -7.91
N LEU A 91 5.49 -8.13 -7.80
CA LEU A 91 4.64 -8.56 -8.91
C LEU A 91 3.69 -7.44 -9.38
N THR A 92 3.18 -6.64 -8.45
CA THR A 92 2.33 -5.49 -8.75
C THR A 92 3.11 -4.41 -9.49
N SER A 93 4.32 -4.06 -9.04
CA SER A 93 5.20 -3.12 -9.76
C SER A 93 5.53 -3.63 -11.17
N ARG A 94 5.87 -4.91 -11.30
CA ARG A 94 6.14 -5.54 -12.61
C ARG A 94 4.93 -5.58 -13.53
N TRP A 95 3.74 -5.81 -12.98
CA TRP A 95 2.51 -5.74 -13.75
C TRP A 95 2.30 -4.32 -14.28
N LEU A 96 2.40 -3.29 -13.42
CA LEU A 96 2.28 -1.88 -13.80
C LEU A 96 3.29 -1.48 -14.90
N GLN A 97 4.54 -1.94 -14.81
CA GLN A 97 5.56 -1.71 -15.84
C GLN A 97 5.16 -2.29 -17.21
N ARG A 98 4.47 -3.43 -17.23
CA ARG A 98 4.06 -4.12 -18.46
C ARG A 98 2.84 -3.51 -19.15
N LEU A 99 2.09 -2.61 -18.50
CA LEU A 99 0.96 -1.97 -19.18
C LEU A 99 1.45 -1.12 -20.34
N THR A 100 0.80 -1.30 -21.48
CA THR A 100 0.97 -0.44 -22.66
C THR A 100 0.44 0.96 -22.40
N ILE A 101 0.89 1.93 -23.19
CA ILE A 101 0.54 3.36 -23.02
C ILE A 101 -0.98 3.55 -23.08
N ASP A 102 -1.67 2.85 -23.98
CA ASP A 102 -3.12 2.96 -24.17
C ASP A 102 -3.89 2.36 -22.97
N GLU A 103 -3.41 1.24 -22.39
CA GLU A 103 -4.02 0.63 -21.21
C GLU A 103 -3.83 1.47 -19.95
N ARG A 104 -2.68 2.17 -19.83
CA ARG A 104 -2.41 3.12 -18.75
C ARG A 104 -3.38 4.29 -18.80
N GLU A 105 -3.59 4.86 -19.98
CA GLU A 105 -4.54 5.97 -20.20
C GLU A 105 -5.98 5.54 -19.86
N PHE A 106 -6.36 4.31 -20.21
CA PHE A 106 -7.68 3.77 -19.88
C PHE A 106 -7.91 3.60 -18.36
N LEU A 107 -6.93 3.04 -17.64
CA LEU A 107 -7.02 2.86 -16.18
C LEU A 107 -7.18 4.19 -15.45
N GLU A 108 -6.43 5.19 -15.86
CA GLU A 108 -6.50 6.48 -15.22
C GLU A 108 -7.79 7.23 -15.51
N LYS A 109 -8.26 7.21 -16.76
CA LYS A 109 -9.58 7.77 -17.09
C LYS A 109 -10.66 7.16 -16.20
N THR A 110 -10.54 5.88 -15.87
CA THR A 110 -11.44 5.18 -14.94
C THR A 110 -11.27 5.66 -13.50
N PHE A 111 -10.03 5.85 -13.01
CA PHE A 111 -9.77 6.39 -11.67
C PHE A 111 -10.26 7.84 -11.53
N ALA A 112 -9.95 8.71 -12.49
CA ALA A 112 -10.40 10.11 -12.52
C ALA A 112 -11.92 10.21 -12.59
N SER A 113 -12.57 9.34 -13.37
CA SER A 113 -14.04 9.26 -13.42
C SER A 113 -14.63 8.79 -12.08
N SER A 114 -13.99 7.84 -11.40
CA SER A 114 -14.44 7.37 -10.08
C SER A 114 -14.32 8.46 -9.01
N GLU A 115 -13.27 9.29 -9.04
CA GLU A 115 -13.07 10.37 -8.08
C GLU A 115 -14.12 11.49 -8.25
N SER A 116 -14.56 11.75 -9.49
CA SER A 116 -15.62 12.73 -9.77
C SER A 116 -17.04 12.27 -9.39
N HIS A 117 -17.25 10.96 -9.19
CA HIS A 117 -18.57 10.40 -8.96
C HIS A 117 -19.01 10.35 -7.48
N ASP A 118 -18.10 10.66 -6.54
CA ASP A 118 -18.43 10.80 -5.12
C ASP A 118 -19.13 12.14 -4.78
N GLY A 119 -19.31 13.04 -5.76
CA GLY A 119 -19.94 14.36 -5.57
C GLY A 119 -21.35 14.54 -6.14
N HIS A 120 -21.84 13.68 -7.04
CA HIS A 120 -23.17 13.86 -7.63
C HIS A 120 -23.79 12.54 -8.12
N ARG A 121 -24.59 11.90 -7.25
CA ARG A 121 -25.59 10.92 -7.66
C ARG A 121 -26.75 11.63 -8.35
N THR A 122 -26.56 12.00 -9.61
CA THR A 122 -27.68 12.20 -10.53
C THR A 122 -27.78 10.95 -11.39
N SER A 123 -28.70 10.08 -10.97
CA SER A 123 -29.31 9.06 -11.82
C SER A 123 -29.77 9.74 -13.11
N ASP A 124 -29.07 9.50 -14.22
CA ASP A 124 -29.62 9.52 -15.58
C ASP A 124 -28.47 9.27 -16.57
N SER A 125 -28.20 7.99 -16.85
CA SER A 125 -27.54 7.62 -18.10
C SER A 125 -28.16 6.35 -18.68
N PRO A 126 -28.27 6.27 -20.02
CA PRO A 126 -29.12 5.30 -20.70
C PRO A 126 -28.53 3.90 -20.59
N GLN A 127 -29.34 2.94 -20.14
CA GLN A 127 -28.98 1.53 -20.04
C GLN A 127 -28.71 0.94 -21.44
N LEU A 128 -27.44 0.66 -21.72
CA LEU A 128 -27.08 -0.37 -22.71
C LEU A 128 -27.27 -1.76 -22.08
N PRO A 129 -27.85 -2.75 -22.78
CA PRO A 129 -28.10 -4.07 -22.21
C PRO A 129 -26.77 -4.76 -21.86
N PRO A 130 -26.64 -5.34 -20.64
CA PRO A 130 -25.40 -5.95 -20.21
C PRO A 130 -25.15 -7.29 -20.93
N PRO A 131 -23.96 -7.52 -21.50
CA PRO A 131 -23.59 -8.83 -22.04
C PRO A 131 -23.57 -9.88 -20.92
N LYS A 132 -24.01 -11.12 -21.18
CA LYS A 132 -24.27 -12.11 -20.12
C LYS A 132 -23.03 -12.80 -19.52
N SER A 133 -21.80 -12.40 -19.91
CA SER A 133 -20.53 -12.95 -19.42
C SER A 133 -19.77 -12.04 -18.43
N VAL A 134 -20.36 -10.91 -18.00
CA VAL A 134 -19.62 -9.89 -17.22
C VAL A 134 -19.45 -10.21 -15.73
N LEU A 135 -20.12 -11.25 -15.19
CA LEU A 135 -20.07 -11.55 -13.75
C LEU A 135 -18.70 -12.12 -13.32
N ASP A 136 -18.14 -13.06 -14.08
CA ASP A 136 -16.82 -13.64 -13.80
C ASP A 136 -15.70 -12.61 -14.01
N SER A 137 -15.83 -11.75 -15.03
CA SER A 137 -14.88 -10.67 -15.30
C SER A 137 -14.90 -9.59 -14.21
N LYS A 138 -16.07 -9.19 -13.71
CA LYS A 138 -16.20 -8.21 -12.62
C LYS A 138 -15.61 -8.72 -11.31
N MET A 139 -15.79 -10.00 -11.00
CA MET A 139 -15.26 -10.59 -9.78
C MET A 139 -13.73 -10.70 -9.84
N ALA A 140 -13.17 -11.14 -10.97
CA ALA A 140 -11.73 -11.18 -11.19
C ALA A 140 -11.09 -9.78 -11.14
N ILE A 141 -11.72 -8.78 -11.77
CA ILE A 141 -11.23 -7.39 -11.76
C ILE A 141 -11.29 -6.80 -10.33
N SER A 142 -12.37 -7.03 -9.60
CA SER A 142 -12.50 -6.54 -8.23
C SER A 142 -11.52 -7.25 -7.29
N PHE A 143 -11.27 -8.54 -7.51
CA PHE A 143 -10.26 -9.30 -6.79
C PHE A 143 -8.85 -8.77 -7.09
N PHE A 144 -8.54 -8.47 -8.34
CA PHE A 144 -7.24 -7.91 -8.75
C PHE A 144 -7.02 -6.49 -8.21
N ALA A 145 -8.06 -5.66 -8.22
CA ALA A 145 -8.03 -4.34 -7.61
C ALA A 145 -7.80 -4.44 -6.09
N ARG A 146 -8.45 -5.40 -5.41
CA ARG A 146 -8.22 -5.66 -3.99
C ARG A 146 -6.83 -6.21 -3.74
N SER A 147 -6.32 -7.11 -4.57
CA SER A 147 -4.99 -7.69 -4.42
C SER A 147 -3.88 -6.65 -4.60
N LEU A 148 -4.13 -5.55 -5.30
CA LEU A 148 -3.22 -4.41 -5.37
C LEU A 148 -3.03 -3.72 -4.02
N PHE A 149 -4.06 -3.74 -3.18
CA PHE A 149 -4.04 -3.17 -1.83
C PHE A 149 -3.70 -4.19 -0.74
N VAL A 150 -3.63 -5.49 -1.05
CA VAL A 150 -3.28 -6.56 -0.09
C VAL A 150 -1.82 -6.50 0.42
N PRO A 151 -0.79 -6.10 -0.34
CA PRO A 151 0.60 -6.14 0.13
C PRO A 151 0.80 -5.31 1.40
N PHE A 152 0.18 -4.13 1.45
CA PHE A 152 0.32 -3.20 2.56
C PHE A 152 -0.23 -3.71 3.92
N PRO A 153 -1.50 -4.15 4.04
CA PRO A 153 -2.01 -4.75 5.28
C PRO A 153 -1.31 -6.07 5.61
N LEU A 154 -0.85 -6.83 4.61
CA LEU A 154 -0.09 -8.06 4.84
C LEU A 154 1.28 -7.76 5.47
N LEU A 155 1.99 -6.73 4.97
CA LEU A 155 3.23 -6.23 5.57
C LEU A 155 3.00 -5.70 6.98
N LEU A 156 1.90 -4.96 7.19
CA LEU A 156 1.57 -4.45 8.51
C LEU A 156 1.29 -5.58 9.50
N ALA A 157 0.58 -6.62 9.06
CA ALA A 157 0.33 -7.81 9.87
C ALA A 157 1.62 -8.56 10.19
N GLY A 158 2.53 -8.75 9.22
CA GLY A 158 3.84 -9.36 9.45
C GLY A 158 4.74 -8.55 10.38
N ALA A 159 4.80 -7.23 10.19
CA ALA A 159 5.49 -6.31 11.09
C ALA A 159 4.89 -6.30 12.51
N ALA A 160 3.56 -6.35 12.65
CA ALA A 160 2.93 -6.48 13.97
C ALA A 160 3.29 -7.82 14.63
N CYS A 161 3.35 -8.90 13.85
CA CYS A 161 3.79 -10.20 14.30
C CYS A 161 5.26 -10.18 14.77
N LEU A 162 6.14 -9.45 14.07
CA LEU A 162 7.51 -9.18 14.48
C LEU A 162 7.55 -8.49 15.86
N VAL A 163 6.84 -7.38 16.01
CA VAL A 163 6.82 -6.59 17.25
C VAL A 163 6.30 -7.41 18.42
N LEU A 164 5.21 -8.15 18.22
CA LEU A 164 4.64 -9.03 19.24
C LEU A 164 5.60 -10.17 19.60
N GLY A 165 6.18 -10.84 18.61
CA GLY A 165 7.17 -11.89 18.84
C GLY A 165 8.39 -11.38 19.60
N LEU A 166 8.87 -10.17 19.29
CA LEU A 166 9.99 -9.55 19.97
C LEU A 166 9.65 -9.18 21.42
N LEU A 167 8.46 -8.64 21.67
CA LEU A 167 8.01 -8.35 23.03
C LEU A 167 7.95 -9.62 23.87
N VAL A 168 7.33 -10.70 23.35
CA VAL A 168 7.26 -11.98 24.06
C VAL A 168 8.67 -12.55 24.30
N TYR A 169 9.55 -12.48 23.31
CA TYR A 169 10.94 -12.95 23.42
C TYR A 169 11.71 -12.19 24.50
N ILE A 170 11.65 -10.87 24.51
CA ILE A 170 12.35 -10.02 25.48
C ILE A 170 11.85 -10.32 26.90
N TRP A 171 10.53 -10.44 27.09
CA TRP A 171 9.96 -10.77 28.39
C TRP A 171 10.30 -12.19 28.86
N ALA A 172 10.53 -13.12 27.93
CA ALA A 172 10.87 -14.51 28.27
C ALA A 172 12.37 -14.71 28.57
N GLN A 173 13.26 -13.98 27.90
CA GLN A 173 14.70 -14.26 27.92
C GLN A 173 15.57 -13.17 28.55
N GLN A 174 15.12 -11.91 28.58
CA GLN A 174 15.95 -10.80 29.04
C GLN A 174 15.69 -10.44 30.50
N ALA A 175 16.68 -9.80 31.12
CA ALA A 175 16.50 -9.25 32.47
C ALA A 175 15.35 -8.23 32.50
N LEU A 176 14.60 -8.21 33.61
CA LEU A 176 13.39 -7.39 33.77
C LEU A 176 13.63 -5.91 33.42
N GLY A 177 14.79 -5.35 33.77
CA GLY A 177 15.13 -3.96 33.43
C GLY A 177 15.15 -3.69 31.92
N VAL A 178 15.72 -4.60 31.12
CA VAL A 178 15.75 -4.48 29.66
C VAL A 178 14.35 -4.58 29.09
N ALA A 179 13.54 -5.51 29.58
CA ALA A 179 12.16 -5.68 29.13
C ALA A 179 11.29 -4.44 29.38
N VAL A 180 11.43 -3.81 30.55
CA VAL A 180 10.71 -2.57 30.89
C VAL A 180 11.14 -1.44 29.97
N ILE A 181 12.44 -1.21 29.79
CA ILE A 181 12.96 -0.12 28.93
C ILE A 181 12.43 -0.28 27.50
N VAL A 182 12.53 -1.48 26.92
CA VAL A 182 12.07 -1.72 25.54
C VAL A 182 10.56 -1.53 25.43
N THR A 183 9.78 -2.02 26.40
CA THR A 183 8.31 -1.83 26.41
C THR A 183 7.93 -0.36 26.45
N VAL A 184 8.63 0.45 27.26
CA VAL A 184 8.41 1.91 27.33
C VAL A 184 8.70 2.58 25.98
N ILE A 185 9.81 2.22 25.33
CA ILE A 185 10.14 2.73 23.99
C ILE A 185 9.03 2.37 22.99
N TYR A 186 8.49 1.15 23.04
CA TYR A 186 7.37 0.73 22.19
C TYR A 186 6.10 1.56 22.45
N ILE A 187 5.75 1.79 23.72
CA ILE A 187 4.59 2.61 24.10
C ILE A 187 4.71 4.04 23.55
N PHE A 188 5.91 4.63 23.57
CA PHE A 188 6.11 5.98 23.04
C PHE A 188 6.13 6.04 21.52
N THR A 189 6.63 5.01 20.84
CA THR A 189 6.77 4.99 19.37
C THR A 189 5.49 4.55 18.66
N LEU A 190 4.70 3.63 19.23
CA LEU A 190 3.47 3.12 18.63
C LEU A 190 2.45 4.21 18.23
N PRO A 191 2.18 5.24 19.05
CA PRO A 191 1.28 6.34 18.68
C PRO A 191 1.75 7.10 17.44
N PHE A 192 3.06 7.29 17.27
CA PHE A 192 3.61 7.94 16.07
C PHE A 192 3.41 7.08 14.83
N PHE A 193 3.71 5.78 14.92
CA PHE A 193 3.44 4.84 13.82
C PHE A 193 1.96 4.82 13.45
N PHE A 194 1.08 4.74 14.46
CA PHE A 194 -0.36 4.74 14.25
C PHE A 194 -0.86 6.07 13.66
N ALA A 195 -0.31 7.20 14.11
CA ALA A 195 -0.64 8.51 13.58
C ALA A 195 -0.22 8.64 12.12
N VAL A 196 1.01 8.26 11.76
CA VAL A 196 1.51 8.26 10.36
C VAL A 196 0.63 7.36 9.49
N PHE A 197 0.24 6.20 10.01
CA PHE A 197 -0.64 5.27 9.30
C PHE A 197 -2.06 5.84 9.08
N LEU A 198 -2.66 6.43 10.12
CA LEU A 198 -3.97 7.07 10.04
C LEU A 198 -3.98 8.26 9.08
N ILE A 199 -2.92 9.07 9.10
CA ILE A 199 -2.72 10.17 8.15
C ILE A 199 -2.53 9.62 6.73
N GLY A 200 -1.85 8.48 6.62
CA GLY A 200 -1.65 7.78 5.37
C GLY A 200 -2.95 7.34 4.70
N ARG A 201 -3.97 6.99 5.48
CA ARG A 201 -5.22 6.40 4.97
C ARG A 201 -6.15 7.39 4.28
N ASP A 202 -6.08 8.68 4.61
CA ASP A 202 -7.04 9.69 4.15
C ASP A 202 -6.35 10.83 3.40
N GLN A 203 -6.56 10.87 2.08
CA GLN A 203 -6.05 11.91 1.19
C GLN A 203 -6.49 13.32 1.61
N GLN A 204 -7.69 13.49 2.17
CA GLN A 204 -8.17 14.80 2.62
C GLN A 204 -7.42 15.27 3.87
N ARG A 205 -7.17 14.37 4.83
CA ARG A 205 -6.36 14.68 6.02
C ARG A 205 -4.93 15.08 5.67
N ARG A 206 -4.32 14.44 4.65
CA ARG A 206 -2.98 14.84 4.19
C ARG A 206 -2.95 16.28 3.67
N LYS A 207 -3.97 16.68 2.90
CA LYS A 207 -4.08 18.06 2.38
C LYS A 207 -4.25 19.08 3.50
N GLU A 208 -5.07 18.78 4.51
CA GLU A 208 -5.25 19.64 5.69
C GLU A 208 -3.95 19.82 6.49
N ILE A 209 -3.17 18.76 6.68
CA ILE A 209 -1.89 18.83 7.40
C ILE A 209 -0.87 19.66 6.61
N ILE A 210 -0.77 19.46 5.29
CA ILE A 210 0.11 20.26 4.43
C ILE A 210 -0.29 21.74 4.48
N MET A 211 -1.58 22.05 4.46
CA MET A 211 -2.09 23.42 4.58
C MET A 211 -1.74 24.04 5.93
N ARG A 212 -1.84 23.30 7.04
CA ARG A 212 -1.42 23.78 8.35
C ARG A 212 0.09 23.96 8.46
N LEU A 213 0.87 23.03 7.90
CA LEU A 213 2.34 23.13 7.87
C LEU A 213 2.81 24.32 7.04
N SER A 214 2.17 24.60 5.90
CA SER A 214 2.51 25.78 5.08
C SER A 214 2.13 27.09 5.76
N MET A 215 1.06 27.11 6.56
CA MET A 215 0.71 28.26 7.40
C MET A 215 1.70 28.47 8.55
N SER A 216 2.24 27.40 9.15
CA SER A 216 3.27 27.51 10.20
C SER A 216 4.66 27.84 9.66
N GLN A 217 4.92 27.73 8.35
CA GLN A 217 6.28 27.88 7.80
C GLN A 217 6.78 29.34 7.70
N GLY A 218 6.00 30.31 8.21
CA GLY A 218 6.35 31.73 8.20
C GLY A 218 6.80 32.33 9.55
N ASP A 219 6.83 31.54 10.62
CA ASP A 219 7.05 32.02 12.00
C ASP A 219 8.33 31.44 12.65
N TRP A 220 9.34 31.10 11.84
CA TRP A 220 10.66 30.63 12.27
C TRP A 220 11.75 31.62 11.87
#